data_AF-A0A2W5SXC1-F1
#
_entry.id   AF-A0A2W5SXC1-F1
#
_cell.length_a   1.000
_cell.length_b   1.000
_cell.length_c   1.000
_cell.angle_alpha   90.00
_cell.angle_beta   90.00
_cell.angle_gamma   90.00
#
_symmetry.space_group_name_H-M   'P 1'
#
loop_
_entity.id
_entity.type
_entity.pdbx_description
1 polymer ?
#
loop_
_entity_poly.entity_id
_entity_poly.type
_entity_poly.pdbx_seq_one_letter_code
_entity_poly.pdbx_strand_id
1 'polypeptide(L)'
;MSINQQRIDRVVDVMAKAACKAYHHRVEVPENAPDDAFLQVEVGMNVVMEDLENAERERVAHVAEIDKKNQEISDRAAMALRELSTPIISVWDGVLTLPIIGMVDTVRGAEMMEQLLARVA
;
A
#
# COMPACT_ATOMS: atom_id res chain seq x y z
N MET A 1 21.86 43.32 -7.01
CA MET A 1 21.31 42.79 -5.74
C MET A 1 21.96 41.43 -5.52
N SER A 2 22.88 41.30 -4.55
CA SER A 2 23.60 40.04 -4.30
C SER A 2 22.83 39.26 -3.25
N ILE A 3 22.43 38.03 -3.57
CA ILE A 3 21.76 37.13 -2.62
C ILE A 3 22.84 36.55 -1.71
N ASN A 4 22.63 36.60 -0.40
CA ASN A 4 23.54 36.03 0.58
C ASN A 4 23.55 34.49 0.46
N GLN A 5 24.74 33.90 0.34
CA GLN A 5 24.96 32.45 0.23
C GLN A 5 24.26 31.66 1.34
N GLN A 6 24.26 32.17 2.58
CA GLN A 6 23.63 31.50 3.72
C GLN A 6 22.11 31.31 3.53
N ARG A 7 21.44 32.25 2.83
CA ARG A 7 20.00 32.15 2.56
C ARG A 7 19.71 31.06 1.54
N ILE A 8 20.57 30.94 0.54
CA ILE A 8 20.49 29.87 -0.46
C ILE A 8 20.66 28.51 0.22
N ASP A 9 21.68 28.38 1.08
CA ASP A 9 21.96 27.13 1.78
C ASP A 9 20.77 26.67 2.65
N ARG A 10 20.07 27.60 3.33
CA ARG A 10 18.85 27.29 4.10
C ARG A 10 17.73 26.73 3.23
N VAL A 11 17.46 27.37 2.09
CA VAL A 11 16.39 26.91 1.18
C VAL A 11 16.75 25.54 0.59
N VAL A 12 18.01 25.32 0.22
CA VAL A 12 18.49 24.04 -0.30
C VAL A 12 18.36 22.93 0.74
N ASP A 13 18.74 23.19 1.99
CA ASP A 13 18.62 22.23 3.09
C ASP A 13 17.15 21.83 3.35
N VAL A 14 16.23 22.81 3.34
CA VAL A 14 14.79 22.54 3.48
C VAL A 14 14.26 21.72 2.30
N MET A 15 14.68 22.00 1.07
CA MET A 15 14.32 21.19 -0.10
C MET A 15 14.84 19.75 0.01
N ALA A 16 16.07 19.57 0.49
CA ALA A 16 16.62 18.22 0.73
C ALA A 16 15.80 17.45 1.77
N LYS A 17 15.39 18.13 2.86
CA LYS A 17 14.51 17.56 3.90
C LYS A 17 13.13 17.23 3.36
N ALA A 18 12.56 18.07 2.49
CA ALA A 18 11.30 17.80 1.80
C ALA A 18 11.38 16.50 0.98
N ALA A 19 12.49 16.27 0.26
CA ALA A 19 12.71 15.04 -0.50
C ALA A 19 12.76 13.79 0.41
N CYS A 20 13.24 13.94 1.64
CA CYS A 20 13.24 12.89 2.66
C CYS A 20 11.93 12.80 3.47
N LYS A 21 10.86 13.48 3.04
CA LYS A 21 9.56 13.55 3.74
C LYS A 21 9.62 14.16 5.14
N ALA A 22 10.66 14.92 5.45
CA ALA A 22 10.82 15.58 6.74
C ALA A 22 10.20 17.00 6.72
N TYR A 23 8.87 17.07 6.54
CA TYR A 23 8.15 18.32 6.30
C TYR A 23 8.06 19.26 7.51
N HIS A 24 8.24 18.74 8.72
CA HIS A 24 8.21 19.54 9.95
C HIS A 24 9.33 20.58 10.04
N HIS A 25 10.39 20.44 9.24
CA HIS A 25 11.50 21.38 9.25
C HIS A 25 11.23 22.58 8.36
N ARG A 26 11.34 23.79 8.92
CA ARG A 26 11.01 25.05 8.23
C ARG A 26 12.25 25.91 8.02
N VAL A 27 12.21 26.76 7.00
CA VAL A 27 13.21 27.82 6.82
C VAL A 27 13.07 28.80 7.99
N GLU A 28 14.11 28.89 8.82
CA GLU A 28 14.21 29.92 9.85
C GLU A 28 14.56 31.26 9.22
N VAL A 29 13.58 32.17 9.21
CA VAL A 29 13.72 33.52 8.70
C VAL A 29 14.05 34.46 9.86
N PRO A 30 15.24 35.11 9.88
CA PRO A 30 15.58 36.08 10.92
C PRO A 30 14.62 37.28 10.91
N GLU A 31 14.28 37.83 12.09
CA GLU A 31 13.42 39.01 12.19
C GLU A 31 13.99 40.25 11.47
N ASN A 32 15.30 40.31 11.32
CA ASN A 32 16.03 41.37 10.62
C ASN A 32 16.37 41.02 9.15
N ALA A 33 15.68 40.03 8.57
CA ALA A 33 15.90 39.67 7.17
C ALA A 33 15.56 40.86 6.25
N PRO A 34 16.36 41.11 5.18
CA PRO A 34 16.03 42.12 4.19
C PRO A 34 14.66 41.82 3.55
N ASP A 35 13.81 42.83 3.45
CA ASP A 35 12.55 42.73 2.70
C ASP A 35 12.84 42.73 1.19
N ASP A 36 13.15 41.55 0.66
CA ASP A 36 13.49 41.32 -0.73
C ASP A 36 12.71 40.15 -1.34
N ALA A 37 12.79 40.00 -2.66
CA ALA A 37 12.11 38.92 -3.37
C ALA A 37 12.52 37.52 -2.88
N PHE A 38 13.71 37.37 -2.30
CA PHE A 38 14.17 36.07 -1.78
C PHE A 38 13.51 35.75 -0.42
N LEU A 39 13.13 36.77 0.36
CA LEU A 39 12.36 36.59 1.60
C LEU A 39 11.01 35.96 1.30
N GLN A 40 10.37 36.40 0.21
CA GLN A 40 9.11 35.82 -0.26
C GLN A 40 9.26 34.34 -0.62
N VAL A 41 10.41 33.93 -1.17
CA VAL A 41 10.71 32.52 -1.46
C VAL A 41 10.92 31.72 -0.18
N GLU A 42 11.65 32.26 0.81
CA GLU A 42 11.86 31.60 2.11
C GLU A 42 10.51 31.39 2.83
N VAL A 43 9.64 32.40 2.84
CA VAL A 43 8.29 32.30 3.42
C VAL A 43 7.40 31.35 2.61
N GLY A 44 7.43 31.46 1.27
CA GLY A 44 6.66 30.59 0.38
C GLY A 44 7.05 29.12 0.51
N MET A 45 8.34 28.82 0.74
CA MET A 45 8.81 27.46 1.01
C MET A 45 8.20 26.89 2.29
N ASN A 46 8.02 27.71 3.33
CA ASN A 46 7.36 27.26 4.57
C ASN A 46 5.89 26.89 4.34
N VAL A 47 5.19 27.62 3.48
CA VAL A 47 3.81 27.29 3.08
C VAL A 47 3.79 25.97 2.29
N VAL A 48 4.71 25.80 1.34
CA VAL A 48 4.82 24.55 0.56
C VAL A 48 5.12 23.35 1.47
N MET A 49 5.99 23.50 2.47
CA MET A 49 6.27 22.43 3.44
C MET A 49 5.01 22.03 4.22
N GLU A 50 4.19 23.00 4.60
CA GLU A 50 2.91 22.74 5.27
C GLU A 50 1.91 22.02 4.36
N ASP A 51 1.78 22.44 3.11
CA ASP A 51 0.93 21.77 2.12
C ASP A 51 1.37 20.33 1.86
N LEU A 52 2.68 20.08 1.73
CA LEU A 52 3.24 18.74 1.56
C LEU A 52 2.98 17.85 2.78
N GLU A 53 3.10 18.40 3.99
CA GLU A 53 2.79 17.68 5.23
C GLU A 53 1.31 17.25 5.28
N ASN A 54 0.41 18.16 4.90
CA ASN A 54 -1.02 17.88 4.86
C ASN A 54 -1.37 16.85 3.77
N ALA A 55 -0.81 16.98 2.56
CA ALA A 55 -1.05 16.06 1.47
C ALA A 55 -0.58 14.62 1.80
N GLU A 56 0.55 14.45 2.47
CA GLU A 56 1.01 13.12 2.88
C GLU A 56 0.10 12.52 3.96
N ARG A 57 -0.41 13.32 4.89
CA ARG A 57 -1.39 12.85 5.89
C ARG A 57 -2.67 12.35 5.24
N GLU A 58 -3.21 13.09 4.29
CA GLU A 58 -4.40 12.68 3.52
C GLU A 58 -4.13 11.41 2.71
N ARG A 59 -2.98 11.34 2.04
CA ARG A 59 -2.59 10.15 1.27
C ARG A 59 -2.49 8.91 2.16
N VAL A 60 -1.89 9.02 3.35
CA VAL A 60 -1.81 7.92 4.32
C VAL A 60 -3.19 7.48 4.79
N ALA A 61 -4.08 8.44 5.09
CA ALA A 61 -5.45 8.13 5.50
C ALA A 61 -6.24 7.41 4.38
N HIS A 62 -6.12 7.87 3.14
CA HIS A 62 -6.78 7.25 1.99
C HIS A 62 -6.26 5.85 1.69
N VAL A 63 -4.94 5.63 1.75
CA VAL A 63 -4.35 4.30 1.56
C VAL A 63 -4.86 3.34 2.64
N ALA A 64 -4.91 3.76 3.90
CA ALA A 64 -5.45 2.94 4.98
C ALA A 64 -6.93 2.58 4.78
N GLU A 65 -7.74 3.48 4.22
CA GLU A 65 -9.14 3.21 3.91
C GLU A 65 -9.29 2.20 2.76
N ILE A 66 -8.47 2.32 1.71
CA ILE A 66 -8.44 1.38 0.58
C ILE A 66 -8.00 -0.01 1.04
N ASP A 67 -6.94 -0.08 1.84
CA ASP A 67 -6.44 -1.36 2.37
C ASP A 67 -7.51 -2.06 3.21
N LYS A 68 -8.23 -1.31 4.05
CA LYS A 68 -9.35 -1.86 4.82
C LYS A 68 -10.46 -2.41 3.92
N LYS A 69 -10.87 -1.67 2.89
CA LYS A 69 -11.89 -2.14 1.92
C LYS A 69 -11.42 -3.36 1.13
N ASN A 70 -10.15 -3.39 0.73
CA ASN A 70 -9.57 -4.53 0.02
C ASN A 70 -9.51 -5.77 0.90
N GLN A 71 -9.17 -5.64 2.19
CA GLN A 71 -9.24 -6.75 3.15
C GLN A 71 -10.67 -7.28 3.30
N GLU A 72 -11.66 -6.41 3.47
CA GLU A 72 -13.07 -6.82 3.56
C GLU A 72 -13.57 -7.54 2.30
N ILE A 73 -13.13 -7.12 1.11
CA ILE A 73 -13.44 -7.79 -0.15
C ILE A 73 -12.68 -9.12 -0.27
N SER A 74 -11.41 -9.16 0.10
CA SER A 74 -10.59 -10.37 0.07
C SER A 74 -11.14 -11.45 1.00
N ASP A 75 -11.57 -11.07 2.20
CA ASP A 75 -12.17 -12.00 3.16
C ASP A 75 -13.50 -12.56 2.64
N ARG A 76 -14.35 -11.72 2.03
CA ARG A 76 -15.59 -12.17 1.39
C ARG A 76 -15.32 -13.06 0.19
N ALA A 77 -14.32 -12.72 -0.63
CA ALA A 77 -13.93 -13.51 -1.80
C ALA A 77 -13.31 -14.85 -1.37
N ALA A 78 -12.52 -14.88 -0.29
CA ALA A 78 -11.97 -16.11 0.29
C ALA A 78 -13.08 -17.01 0.87
N MET A 79 -14.12 -16.42 1.47
CA MET A 79 -15.28 -17.17 1.95
C MET A 79 -16.10 -17.75 0.79
N ALA A 80 -16.39 -16.95 -0.25
CA ALA A 80 -17.06 -17.43 -1.47
C ALA A 80 -16.22 -18.46 -2.23
N LEU A 81 -14.90 -18.29 -2.28
CA LEU A 81 -13.99 -19.27 -2.90
C LEU A 81 -13.93 -20.55 -2.08
N ARG A 82 -13.95 -20.50 -0.74
CA ARG A 82 -14.07 -21.72 0.09
C ARG A 82 -15.40 -22.45 -0.14
N GLU A 83 -16.50 -21.73 -0.34
CA GLU A 83 -17.78 -22.34 -0.72
C GLU A 83 -17.74 -22.97 -2.13
N LEU A 84 -16.95 -22.40 -3.06
CA LEU A 84 -16.85 -22.85 -4.45
C LEU A 84 -15.73 -23.87 -4.73
N SER A 85 -14.69 -23.97 -3.90
CA SER A 85 -13.44 -24.69 -4.26
C SER A 85 -13.17 -25.99 -3.50
N THR A 86 -14.01 -26.36 -2.53
CA THR A 86 -13.87 -27.66 -1.84
C THR A 86 -15.22 -28.34 -1.61
N PRO A 87 -15.80 -28.99 -2.64
CA PRO A 87 -17.00 -29.78 -2.47
C PRO A 87 -16.58 -31.17 -1.97
N ILE A 88 -16.69 -31.42 -0.67
CA ILE A 88 -16.90 -32.79 -0.19
C ILE A 88 -18.36 -32.84 0.26
N ILE A 89 -19.23 -33.15 -0.69
CA ILE A 89 -20.65 -33.37 -0.45
C ILE A 89 -20.88 -34.86 -0.65
N SER A 90 -21.23 -35.59 0.40
CA SER A 90 -21.72 -36.98 0.31
C SER A 90 -23.14 -36.94 -0.27
N VAL A 91 -23.29 -37.25 -1.56
CA VAL A 91 -24.58 -37.08 -2.26
C VAL A 91 -25.54 -38.27 -2.03
N TRP A 92 -25.06 -39.47 -1.63
CA TRP A 92 -25.85 -40.61 -1.11
C TRP A 92 -24.91 -41.76 -0.64
N ASP A 93 -25.42 -42.70 0.18
CA ASP A 93 -24.66 -43.87 0.67
C ASP A 93 -24.07 -44.69 -0.49
N GLY A 94 -22.73 -44.82 -0.51
CA GLY A 94 -22.02 -45.73 -1.41
C GLY A 94 -21.53 -45.16 -2.75
N VAL A 95 -21.64 -43.86 -3.02
CA VAL A 95 -21.09 -43.25 -4.25
C VAL A 95 -20.17 -42.05 -3.94
N LEU A 96 -18.91 -42.16 -4.36
CA LEU A 96 -17.87 -41.12 -4.19
C LEU A 96 -17.61 -40.45 -5.55
N THR A 97 -17.64 -39.11 -5.60
CA THR A 97 -17.31 -38.33 -6.80
C THR A 97 -16.07 -37.47 -6.58
N LEU A 98 -15.16 -37.47 -7.57
CA LEU A 98 -13.97 -36.63 -7.60
C LEU A 98 -14.03 -35.75 -8.87
N PRO A 99 -14.42 -34.47 -8.78
CA PRO A 99 -14.48 -33.60 -9.94
C PRO A 99 -13.06 -33.20 -10.36
N ILE A 100 -12.70 -33.54 -11.60
CA ILE A 100 -11.40 -33.20 -12.19
C ILE A 100 -11.56 -31.97 -13.07
N ILE A 101 -10.84 -30.89 -12.76
CA ILE A 101 -10.77 -29.68 -13.59
C ILE A 101 -9.38 -29.61 -14.24
N GLY A 102 -9.33 -29.70 -15.57
CA GLY A 102 -8.08 -29.71 -16.36
C GLY A 102 -7.63 -31.10 -16.80
N MET A 103 -6.47 -31.19 -17.49
CA MET A 103 -5.91 -32.49 -17.89
C MET A 103 -5.22 -33.18 -16.72
N VAL A 104 -5.50 -34.47 -16.54
CA VAL A 104 -4.83 -35.33 -15.55
C VAL A 104 -3.51 -35.77 -16.17
N ASP A 105 -2.39 -35.38 -15.56
CA ASP A 105 -1.10 -36.01 -15.84
C ASP A 105 -0.90 -37.24 -14.93
N THR A 106 0.09 -38.05 -15.25
CA THR A 106 0.36 -39.32 -14.55
C THR A 106 0.66 -39.15 -13.06
N VAL A 107 1.21 -37.99 -12.66
CA VAL A 107 1.52 -37.69 -11.25
C VAL A 107 0.23 -37.39 -10.49
N ARG A 108 -0.61 -36.52 -11.04
CA ARG A 108 -1.91 -36.17 -10.43
C ARG A 108 -2.86 -37.36 -10.35
N GLY A 109 -2.86 -38.25 -11.36
CA GLY A 109 -3.67 -39.47 -11.33
C GLY A 109 -3.31 -40.41 -10.18
N ALA A 110 -2.02 -40.50 -9.83
CA ALA A 110 -1.55 -41.32 -8.72
C ALA A 110 -1.98 -40.74 -7.36
N GLU A 111 -1.85 -39.42 -7.17
CA GLU A 111 -2.29 -38.71 -5.95
C GLU A 111 -3.81 -38.82 -5.75
N MET A 112 -4.59 -38.74 -6.83
CA MET A 112 -6.04 -38.92 -6.77
C MET A 112 -6.42 -40.36 -6.35
N MET A 113 -5.73 -41.37 -6.89
CA MET A 113 -5.95 -42.77 -6.51
C MET A 113 -5.63 -43.01 -5.04
N GLU A 114 -4.54 -42.44 -4.53
CA GLU A 114 -4.15 -42.54 -3.12
C GLU A 114 -5.21 -41.93 -2.21
N GLN A 115 -5.73 -40.75 -2.55
CA GLN A 115 -6.80 -40.10 -1.79
C GLN A 115 -8.13 -40.86 -1.83
N LEU A 116 -8.45 -41.49 -2.97
CA LEU A 116 -9.63 -42.35 -3.09
C LEU A 116 -9.47 -43.61 -2.22
N LEU A 117 -8.35 -44.33 -2.32
CA LEU A 117 -8.08 -45.52 -1.53
C LEU A 117 -8.10 -45.23 -0.02
N ALA A 118 -7.54 -44.10 0.41
CA ALA A 118 -7.56 -43.68 1.81
C ALA A 118 -8.99 -43.38 2.35
N ARG A 119 -9.96 -43.11 1.47
CA ARG A 119 -11.35 -42.77 1.83
C ARG A 119 -12.29 -43.97 1.89
N VAL A 120 -11.95 -45.08 1.21
CA VAL A 120 -12.73 -46.33 1.22
C VAL A 120 -12.07 -47.48 2.00
N ALA A 121 -10.87 -47.26 2.56
CA ALA A 121 -10.20 -48.20 3.47
C ALA A 121 -10.80 -48.19 4.89
#